data_AF-A0A2J8QZQ6-F1
#
_entry.id   AF-A0A2J8QZQ6-F1
#
_cell.length_a   1.000
_cell.length_b   1.000
_cell.length_c   1.000
_cell.angle_alpha   90.00
_cell.angle_beta   90.00
_cell.angle_gamma   90.00
#
_symmetry.space_group_name_H-M   'P 1'
#
loop_
_entity.id
_entity.type
_entity.pdbx_description
1 polymer ?
#
loop_
_entity_poly.entity_id
_entity_poly.type
_entity_poly.pdbx_seq_one_letter_code
_entity_poly.pdbx_strand_id
1 'polypeptide(L)'
;AIVQGQVRPGATLGWVMSGRPLTVLSLLGHVWTPASGERLGVLRALFFKVIKDYPSNEDLHERLEVFKALTDNGRHITYLEEELADFVLQWMDVGLSSEFLLVLVNLVKFNSCYLDEYIARMVQ
;
A
#
# COMPACT_ATOMS: atom_id res chain seq x y z
N ALA A 1 -4.93 53.22 16.28
CA ALA A 1 -4.35 51.91 16.65
C ALA A 1 -5.43 50.85 16.45
N ILE A 2 -5.28 50.01 15.42
CA ILE A 2 -6.13 48.83 15.21
C ILE A 2 -5.17 47.68 14.93
N VAL A 3 -5.27 46.66 15.79
CA VAL A 3 -4.44 45.46 15.84
C VAL A 3 -4.71 44.57 14.63
N GLN A 4 -3.65 44.01 14.06
CA GLN A 4 -3.68 43.04 12.98
C GLN A 4 -4.41 41.75 13.38
N GLY A 5 -5.38 41.34 12.56
CA GLY A 5 -6.01 40.02 12.59
C GLY A 5 -6.19 39.52 11.17
N GLN A 6 -5.10 39.09 10.53
CA GLN A 6 -5.17 38.34 9.27
C GLN A 6 -5.70 36.94 9.54
N VAL A 7 -6.98 36.72 9.27
CA VAL A 7 -7.52 35.37 9.07
C VAL A 7 -7.04 34.90 7.69
N ARG A 8 -6.06 33.98 7.67
CA ARG A 8 -5.59 33.34 6.43
C ARG A 8 -6.67 32.38 5.93
N PRO A 9 -7.18 32.52 4.70
CA PRO A 9 -8.10 31.54 4.15
C PRO A 9 -7.35 30.27 3.71
N GLY A 10 -7.74 29.14 4.29
CA GLY A 10 -7.79 27.84 3.61
C GLY A 10 -6.49 27.25 3.07
N ALA A 11 -5.61 26.78 3.96
CA ALA A 11 -4.56 25.82 3.60
C ALA A 11 -5.09 24.37 3.39
N THR A 12 -6.40 24.21 3.17
CA THR A 12 -7.07 22.90 3.07
C THR A 12 -7.46 22.52 1.64
N LEU A 13 -7.40 23.44 0.67
CA LEU A 13 -7.76 23.14 -0.74
C LEU A 13 -6.58 22.82 -1.66
N GLY A 14 -5.34 23.09 -1.25
CA GLY A 14 -4.15 22.86 -2.10
C GLY A 14 -3.86 21.38 -2.39
N TRP A 15 -4.29 20.47 -1.50
CA TRP A 15 -4.03 19.04 -1.62
C TRP A 15 -5.00 18.32 -2.57
N VAL A 16 -6.24 18.81 -2.65
CA VAL A 16 -7.33 18.19 -3.43
C VAL A 16 -7.12 18.38 -4.94
N MET A 17 -6.46 19.47 -5.35
CA MET A 17 -6.25 19.82 -6.76
C MET A 17 -5.00 19.18 -7.39
N SER A 18 -4.17 18.47 -6.61
CA SER A 18 -2.87 17.96 -7.09
C SER A 18 -2.97 16.70 -7.97
N GLY A 19 -4.17 16.13 -8.17
CA GLY A 19 -4.35 14.98 -9.07
C GLY A 19 -3.46 13.78 -8.75
N ARG A 20 -2.95 13.67 -7.51
CA ARG A 20 -2.11 12.55 -7.09
C ARG A 20 -3.02 11.34 -6.89
N PRO A 21 -2.90 10.26 -7.67
CA PRO A 21 -3.76 9.07 -7.57
C PRO A 21 -3.75 8.42 -6.17
N LEU A 22 -2.77 8.78 -5.33
CA LEU A 22 -2.52 8.25 -4.00
C LEU A 22 -3.37 8.86 -2.88
N THR A 23 -3.98 10.04 -3.07
CA THR A 23 -4.90 10.61 -2.05
C THR A 23 -6.23 9.87 -1.98
N VAL A 24 -6.65 9.24 -3.08
CA VAL A 24 -7.77 8.30 -3.05
C VAL A 24 -7.38 7.03 -2.30
N LEU A 25 -6.16 6.52 -2.53
CA LEU A 25 -5.65 5.31 -1.87
C LEU A 25 -5.51 5.46 -0.34
N SER A 26 -5.09 6.63 0.14
CA SER A 26 -5.01 6.90 1.59
C SER A 26 -6.38 7.00 2.27
N LEU A 27 -7.39 7.51 1.56
CA LEU A 27 -8.78 7.54 2.02
C LEU A 27 -9.39 6.14 2.10
N LEU A 28 -8.98 5.23 1.22
CA LEU A 28 -9.47 3.85 1.21
C LEU A 28 -8.86 2.98 2.30
N GLY A 29 -7.60 3.23 2.67
CA GLY A 29 -6.94 2.56 3.80
C GLY A 29 -7.68 2.77 5.14
N HIS A 30 -8.42 3.87 5.30
CA HIS A 30 -9.23 4.15 6.49
C HIS A 30 -10.61 3.46 6.48
N VAL A 31 -11.11 3.05 5.32
CA VAL A 31 -12.47 2.49 5.15
C VAL A 31 -12.48 0.96 5.34
N TRP A 32 -11.32 0.31 5.28
CA TRP A 32 -11.20 -1.14 5.31
C TRP A 32 -11.26 -1.72 6.74
N THR A 33 -12.47 -1.79 7.32
CA THR A 33 -12.74 -2.62 8.51
C THR A 33 -13.27 -4.01 8.08
N PRO A 34 -13.07 -5.09 8.87
CA PRO A 34 -13.30 -6.48 8.45
C PRO A 34 -14.76 -6.89 8.15
N ALA A 35 -15.72 -5.95 8.14
CA ALA A 35 -17.15 -6.23 8.25
C ALA A 35 -17.89 -6.50 6.92
N SER A 36 -17.25 -6.48 5.75
CA SER A 36 -17.93 -6.75 4.46
C SER A 36 -17.12 -7.65 3.52
N GLY A 37 -17.09 -8.95 3.80
CA GLY A 37 -16.09 -9.92 3.31
C GLY A 37 -15.90 -10.12 1.80
N GLU A 38 -16.94 -10.09 0.94
CA GLU A 38 -16.76 -10.44 -0.48
C GLU A 38 -16.57 -9.24 -1.41
N ARG A 39 -17.43 -8.22 -1.32
CA ARG A 39 -17.36 -7.04 -2.20
C ARG A 39 -16.14 -6.18 -1.90
N LEU A 40 -15.66 -6.20 -0.66
CA LEU A 40 -14.37 -5.61 -0.31
C LEU A 40 -13.26 -6.35 -1.06
N GLY A 41 -13.21 -7.69 -1.01
CA GLY A 41 -12.13 -8.51 -1.60
C GLY A 41 -11.75 -8.13 -3.03
N VAL A 42 -12.74 -7.98 -3.92
CA VAL A 42 -12.53 -7.52 -5.31
C VAL A 42 -11.92 -6.12 -5.36
N LEU A 43 -12.42 -5.20 -4.55
CA LEU A 43 -11.93 -3.83 -4.49
C LEU A 43 -10.48 -3.76 -4.01
N ARG A 44 -10.09 -4.61 -3.05
CA ARG A 44 -8.68 -4.74 -2.64
C ARG A 44 -7.79 -5.27 -3.76
N ALA A 45 -8.23 -6.28 -4.50
CA ALA A 45 -7.47 -6.79 -5.63
C ALA A 45 -7.25 -5.70 -6.70
N LEU A 46 -8.28 -4.88 -6.97
CA LEU A 46 -8.16 -3.73 -7.88
C LEU A 46 -7.14 -2.70 -7.38
N PHE A 47 -7.16 -2.34 -6.09
CA PHE A 47 -6.17 -1.41 -5.54
C PHE A 47 -4.76 -1.99 -5.52
N PHE A 48 -4.63 -3.28 -5.24
CA PHE A 48 -3.34 -3.97 -5.31
C PHE A 48 -2.75 -3.88 -6.72
N LYS A 49 -3.57 -4.12 -7.74
CA LYS A 49 -3.13 -3.99 -9.14
C LYS A 49 -2.67 -2.57 -9.47
N VAL A 50 -3.39 -1.54 -9.00
CA VAL A 50 -3.00 -0.14 -9.20
C VAL A 50 -1.62 0.15 -8.59
N ILE A 51 -1.33 -0.33 -7.37
CA ILE A 51 -0.02 -0.10 -6.76
C ILE A 51 1.09 -0.95 -7.37
N LYS A 52 0.78 -2.15 -7.88
CA LYS A 52 1.72 -3.04 -8.56
C LYS A 52 2.15 -2.44 -9.89
N ASP A 53 1.19 -2.02 -10.71
CA ASP A 53 1.42 -1.53 -12.07
C ASP A 53 1.83 -0.04 -12.12
N TYR A 54 1.98 0.62 -10.97
CA TYR A 54 2.34 2.04 -10.92
C TYR A 54 3.77 2.26 -11.44
N PRO A 55 3.97 3.06 -12.50
CA PRO A 55 5.23 3.10 -13.25
C PRO A 55 6.33 3.95 -12.60
N SER A 56 6.00 4.74 -11.58
CA SER A 56 6.94 5.67 -10.93
C SER A 56 7.43 5.15 -9.58
N ASN A 57 8.73 5.36 -9.33
CA ASN A 57 9.38 5.10 -8.05
C ASN A 57 9.47 6.36 -7.16
N GLU A 58 8.94 7.50 -7.60
CA GLU A 58 8.91 8.72 -6.78
C GLU A 58 8.01 8.57 -5.55
N ASP A 59 6.96 7.75 -5.65
CA ASP A 59 5.95 7.53 -4.62
C ASP A 59 6.09 6.17 -3.89
N LEU A 60 7.32 5.65 -3.74
CA LEU A 60 7.55 4.32 -3.15
C LEU A 60 7.04 4.21 -1.71
N HIS A 61 7.19 5.26 -0.91
CA HIS A 61 6.76 5.25 0.48
C HIS A 61 5.24 5.14 0.59
N GLU A 62 4.52 5.97 -0.16
CA GLU A 62 3.06 5.97 -0.22
C GLU A 62 2.52 4.64 -0.74
N ARG A 63 3.15 4.06 -1.78
CA ARG A 63 2.79 2.73 -2.29
C ARG A 63 3.00 1.64 -1.24
N LEU A 64 4.07 1.71 -0.44
CA LEU A 64 4.32 0.78 0.66
C LEU A 64 3.27 0.91 1.77
N GLU A 65 2.86 2.13 2.12
CA GLU A 65 1.79 2.34 3.11
C GLU A 65 0.46 1.74 2.65
N VAL A 66 0.12 1.90 1.37
CA VAL A 66 -1.09 1.27 0.82
C VAL A 66 -0.95 -0.24 0.84
N PHE A 67 0.21 -0.79 0.46
CA PHE A 67 0.44 -2.23 0.51
C PHE A 67 0.29 -2.78 1.94
N LYS A 68 0.87 -2.10 2.93
CA LYS A 68 0.70 -2.40 4.36
C LYS A 68 -0.78 -2.41 4.75
N ALA A 69 -1.56 -1.40 4.33
CA ALA A 69 -2.98 -1.31 4.64
C ALA A 69 -3.80 -2.44 3.99
N LEU A 70 -3.57 -2.74 2.71
CA LEU A 70 -4.30 -3.79 1.98
C LEU A 70 -4.05 -5.19 2.55
N THR A 71 -2.86 -5.42 3.09
CA THR A 71 -2.41 -6.74 3.54
C THR A 71 -2.43 -6.93 5.06
N ASP A 72 -2.89 -5.94 5.83
CA ASP A 72 -2.67 -5.88 7.29
C ASP A 72 -1.20 -6.17 7.64
N ASN A 73 -0.29 -5.35 7.11
CA ASN A 73 1.16 -5.48 7.28
C ASN A 73 1.69 -6.86 6.88
N GLY A 74 1.15 -7.45 5.81
CA GLY A 74 1.54 -8.77 5.31
C GLY A 74 0.87 -9.96 6.00
N ARG A 75 -0.11 -9.76 6.87
CA ARG A 75 -0.81 -10.85 7.57
C ARG A 75 -1.96 -11.47 6.78
N HIS A 76 -2.58 -10.70 5.88
CA HIS A 76 -3.82 -11.11 5.22
C HIS A 76 -3.79 -10.80 3.72
N ILE A 77 -3.59 -11.84 2.91
CA ILE A 77 -3.36 -11.70 1.46
C ILE A 77 -4.49 -12.21 0.57
N THR A 78 -5.67 -12.52 1.13
CA THR A 78 -6.76 -13.15 0.36
C THR A 78 -7.11 -12.37 -0.90
N TYR A 79 -7.20 -13.06 -2.03
CA TYR A 79 -7.40 -12.54 -3.39
C TYR A 79 -6.19 -11.82 -4.02
N LEU A 80 -5.02 -11.82 -3.37
CA LEU A 80 -3.78 -11.25 -3.89
C LEU A 80 -2.73 -12.32 -4.22
N GLU A 81 -2.95 -13.57 -3.82
CA GLU A 81 -1.94 -14.64 -3.72
C GLU A 81 -1.17 -14.84 -5.02
N GLU A 82 -1.87 -14.89 -6.15
CA GLU A 82 -1.27 -15.12 -7.48
C GLU A 82 -0.33 -13.99 -7.91
N GLU A 83 -0.66 -12.74 -7.60
CA GLU A 83 0.09 -11.57 -8.06
C GLU A 83 1.11 -11.04 -7.05
N LEU A 84 0.97 -11.46 -5.78
CA LEU A 84 1.74 -10.96 -4.64
C LEU A 84 3.22 -11.28 -4.73
N ALA A 85 3.56 -12.52 -5.08
CA ALA A 85 4.94 -12.98 -5.10
C ALA A 85 5.78 -12.18 -6.10
N ASP A 86 5.24 -11.96 -7.31
CA ASP A 86 5.87 -11.12 -8.34
C ASP A 86 6.09 -9.68 -7.86
N PHE A 87 5.08 -9.10 -7.19
CA PHE A 87 5.19 -7.76 -6.63
C PHE A 87 6.32 -7.67 -5.60
N VAL A 88 6.40 -8.64 -4.68
CA VAL A 88 7.45 -8.69 -3.67
C VAL A 88 8.83 -8.80 -4.32
N LEU A 89 9.01 -9.68 -5.30
CA LEU A 89 10.28 -9.84 -6.01
C LEU A 89 10.68 -8.55 -6.74
N GLN A 90 9.75 -7.92 -7.47
CA GLN A 90 10.01 -6.63 -8.13
C GLN A 90 10.38 -5.54 -7.11
N TRP A 91 9.75 -5.53 -5.94
CA TRP A 91 10.05 -4.54 -4.91
C TRP A 91 11.45 -4.74 -4.31
N MET A 92 11.90 -5.99 -4.17
CA MET A 92 13.24 -6.31 -3.69
C MET A 92 14.33 -5.73 -4.62
N ASP A 93 14.09 -5.71 -5.93
CA ASP A 93 15.00 -5.09 -6.92
C ASP A 93 15.07 -3.56 -6.78
N VAL A 94 14.00 -2.92 -6.27
CA VAL A 94 13.96 -1.47 -6.04
C VAL A 94 14.71 -1.08 -4.76
N GLY A 95 14.54 -1.86 -3.69
CA GLY A 95 15.29 -1.68 -2.44
C GLY A 95 14.60 -2.19 -1.19
N LEU A 96 15.40 -2.51 -0.18
CA LEU A 96 14.97 -3.12 1.09
C LEU A 96 14.94 -2.09 2.23
N SER A 97 13.84 -1.34 2.34
CA SER A 97 13.61 -0.50 3.52
C SER A 97 13.29 -1.35 4.75
N SER A 98 13.57 -0.84 5.96
CA SER A 98 13.24 -1.53 7.22
C SER A 98 11.74 -1.82 7.35
N GLU A 99 10.89 -0.90 6.90
CA GLU A 99 9.44 -1.09 6.87
C GLU A 99 9.02 -2.22 5.93
N PHE A 100 9.64 -2.30 4.75
CA PHE A 100 9.36 -3.38 3.80
C PHE A 100 9.81 -4.73 4.35
N LEU A 101 10.99 -4.80 4.97
CA LEU A 101 11.49 -6.04 5.59
C LEU A 101 10.55 -6.54 6.69
N LEU A 102 9.95 -5.63 7.48
CA LEU A 102 8.96 -6.02 8.49
C LEU A 102 7.72 -6.67 7.84
N VAL A 103 7.24 -6.11 6.73
CA VAL A 103 6.12 -6.69 5.98
C VAL A 103 6.51 -8.02 5.37
N LEU A 104 7.71 -8.14 4.78
CA LEU A 104 8.23 -9.38 4.21
C LEU A 104 8.31 -10.51 5.24
N VAL A 105 8.78 -10.20 6.46
CA VAL A 105 8.80 -11.16 7.57
C VAL A 105 7.39 -11.64 7.92
N ASN A 106 6.41 -10.75 7.98
CA ASN A 106 5.01 -11.12 8.22
C ASN A 106 4.46 -11.97 7.06
N LEU A 107 4.74 -11.58 5.81
CA LEU A 107 4.30 -12.33 4.63
C LEU A 107 4.76 -13.78 4.68
N VAL A 108 6.05 -14.02 4.94
CA VAL A 108 6.60 -15.37 5.09
C VAL A 108 6.01 -16.08 6.31
N LYS A 109 5.91 -15.40 7.45
CA LYS A 109 5.41 -15.98 8.70
C LYS A 109 3.95 -16.46 8.61
N PHE A 110 3.09 -15.70 7.95
CA PHE A 110 1.65 -15.95 7.92
C PHE A 110 1.16 -16.64 6.65
N ASN A 111 1.90 -16.56 5.54
CA ASN A 111 1.43 -16.97 4.21
C ASN A 111 2.43 -17.87 3.48
N SER A 112 3.30 -18.58 4.19
CA SER A 112 4.39 -19.40 3.61
C SER A 112 3.91 -20.39 2.54
N CYS A 113 2.71 -20.96 2.67
CA CYS A 113 2.15 -21.88 1.68
C CYS A 113 1.93 -21.28 0.29
N TYR A 114 1.80 -19.95 0.19
CA TYR A 114 1.66 -19.25 -1.10
C TYR A 114 3.00 -18.75 -1.64
N LEU A 115 4.03 -18.71 -0.79
CA LEU A 115 5.33 -18.17 -1.13
C LEU A 115 6.39 -19.25 -1.32
N ASP A 116 6.09 -20.53 -1.06
CA ASP A 116 7.12 -21.59 -1.00
C ASP A 116 7.99 -21.66 -2.27
N GLU A 117 7.37 -21.55 -3.44
CA GLU A 117 8.04 -21.62 -4.74
C GLU A 117 8.92 -20.38 -5.00
N TYR A 118 8.66 -19.29 -4.29
CA TYR A 118 9.33 -18.01 -4.43
C TYR A 118 10.34 -17.72 -3.32
N ILE A 119 10.25 -18.38 -2.16
CA ILE A 119 11.17 -18.19 -1.02
C ILE A 119 12.62 -18.34 -1.47
N ALA A 120 12.93 -19.35 -2.29
CA ALA A 120 14.28 -19.56 -2.80
C ALA A 120 14.82 -18.36 -3.58
N ARG A 121 13.96 -17.66 -4.35
CA ARG A 121 14.33 -16.46 -5.11
C ARG A 121 14.45 -15.23 -4.21
N MET A 122 13.72 -15.19 -3.09
CA MET A 122 13.80 -14.10 -2.12
C MET A 122 15.08 -14.13 -1.25
N VAL A 123 15.82 -15.24 -1.22
CA VAL A 123 17.02 -15.40 -0.38
C VAL A 123 18.33 -15.56 -1.16
N GLN A 124 18.28 -15.44 -2.48
CA GLN A 124 19.46 -15.45 -3.36
C GLN A 124 20.13 -14.07 -3.42
#